data_AF-A0A953DXZ9-F1
#
_entry.id   AF-A0A953DXZ9-F1
#
_cell.length_a   1.000
_cell.length_b   1.000
_cell.length_c   1.000
_cell.angle_alpha   90.00
_cell.angle_beta   90.00
_cell.angle_gamma   90.00
#
_symmetry.space_group_name_H-M   'P 1'
#
loop_
_entity.id
_entity.type
_entity.pdbx_description
1 polymer ?
#
loop_
_entity_poly.entity_id
_entity_poly.type
_entity_poly.pdbx_seq_one_letter_code
_entity_poly.pdbx_strand_id
1 'polypeptide(L)'
;MKHARGRQSRPHLLAGMFAAALAALFLFAGKLIALRLEDATISATAPEIFPLKNQGLAFQRAAARAANVLPIYGTSELLVPAAPERGNIFFRTAPTGFQLSPVGGGGMLPLIMVEKIGALGSDLRGKKVAISLSPNWFFATKPGWRRIPGIFSPMAANEMVFGSALDFKLKREIAARMLQCTSTLEGRPLLTFALERLARGRWFDRVIFWTVWPAGKMESLVLELEDHLAALHYIRSKATAVPRLHPQSIDWARLIARTSKASAGYPPKASDTPGIQRQIAAGSRDAPFRRGVETSPAWADLDLLLRTLASLHAQPLILSMPMPGNFYDDAGVSRAARQDFYNKLRALVQQYHFAVVEFEDHDEDPAFLLRHSSHLTARGWVYYDRALDNFFHGRAPQG
;
A
#
# COMPACT_ATOMS: atom_id res chain seq x y z
N MET A 1 -9.59 73.59 19.55
CA MET A 1 -8.80 72.78 20.50
C MET A 1 -8.98 71.30 20.17
N LYS A 2 -7.90 70.52 20.23
CA LYS A 2 -7.73 69.19 19.62
C LYS A 2 -8.60 68.10 20.26
N HIS A 3 -9.32 67.32 19.46
CA HIS A 3 -9.90 66.04 19.87
C HIS A 3 -8.81 64.97 19.94
N ALA A 4 -8.44 64.55 21.16
CA ALA A 4 -7.59 63.39 21.40
C ALA A 4 -8.42 62.10 21.30
N ARG A 5 -8.29 61.36 20.18
CA ARG A 5 -8.75 59.96 20.10
C ARG A 5 -7.83 59.10 20.96
N GLY A 6 -8.32 58.68 22.13
CA GLY A 6 -7.67 57.66 22.94
C GLY A 6 -7.57 56.35 22.17
N ARG A 7 -6.35 55.89 21.90
CA ARG A 7 -6.08 54.49 21.52
C ARG A 7 -6.47 53.62 22.71
N GLN A 8 -7.62 52.97 22.66
CA GLN A 8 -7.90 51.83 23.54
C GLN A 8 -6.87 50.75 23.21
N SER A 9 -5.83 50.63 24.04
CA SER A 9 -4.92 49.49 23.98
C SER A 9 -5.76 48.24 24.26
N ARG A 10 -5.65 47.20 23.42
CA ARG A 10 -6.38 45.93 23.58
C ARG A 10 -5.42 44.88 24.15
N PRO A 11 -5.03 44.95 25.44
CA PRO A 11 -4.04 44.04 26.03
C PRO A 11 -4.48 42.57 25.98
N HIS A 12 -5.80 42.31 25.99
CA HIS A 12 -6.36 40.97 25.89
C HIS A 12 -6.17 40.33 24.50
N LEU A 13 -6.12 41.13 23.42
CA LEU A 13 -5.81 40.59 22.09
C LEU A 13 -4.34 40.21 21.98
N LEU A 14 -3.44 41.04 22.52
CA LEU A 14 -2.01 40.73 22.56
C LEU A 14 -1.76 39.47 23.40
N ALA A 15 -2.34 39.38 24.60
CA ALA A 15 -2.23 38.20 25.45
C ALA A 15 -2.78 36.93 24.77
N GLY A 16 -3.93 37.03 24.08
CA GLY A 16 -4.50 35.92 23.32
C GLY A 16 -3.63 35.48 22.15
N MET A 17 -3.03 36.43 21.41
CA MET A 17 -2.06 36.14 20.35
C MET A 17 -0.80 35.46 20.89
N PHE A 18 -0.28 35.93 22.03
CA PHE A 18 0.87 35.30 22.69
C PHE A 18 0.55 33.86 23.14
N ALA A 19 -0.63 33.63 23.73
CA ALA A 19 -1.06 32.29 24.14
C ALA A 19 -1.21 31.35 22.94
N ALA A 20 -1.81 31.81 21.85
CA ALA A 20 -1.94 31.02 20.62
C ALA A 20 -0.57 30.72 19.98
N ALA A 21 0.33 31.70 19.94
CA ALA A 21 1.68 31.51 19.44
C ALA A 21 2.47 30.50 20.29
N LEU A 22 2.33 30.57 21.61
CA LEU A 22 2.97 29.63 22.52
C LEU A 22 2.41 28.21 22.34
N ALA A 23 1.09 28.05 22.20
CA ALA A 23 0.47 26.76 21.91
C ALA A 23 0.95 26.18 20.57
N ALA A 24 1.02 27.01 19.53
CA ALA A 24 1.56 26.60 18.23
C ALA A 24 3.03 26.17 18.33
N LEU A 25 3.85 26.88 19.11
CA LEU A 25 5.25 26.52 19.35
C LEU A 25 5.37 25.17 20.07
N PHE A 26 4.55 24.93 21.10
CA PHE A 26 4.54 23.64 21.82
C PHE A 26 4.12 22.49 20.92
N LEU A 27 3.06 22.66 20.11
CA LEU A 27 2.63 21.63 19.16
C LEU A 27 3.69 21.35 18.11
N PHE A 28 4.35 22.40 17.60
CA PHE A 28 5.45 22.27 16.64
C PHE A 28 6.65 21.54 17.24
N ALA A 29 7.08 21.91 18.43
CA ALA A 29 8.17 21.24 19.15
C ALA A 29 7.82 19.77 19.44
N GLY A 30 6.58 19.49 19.88
CA GLY A 30 6.07 18.14 20.08
C GLY A 30 6.11 17.30 18.81
N LYS A 31 5.69 17.86 17.68
CA LYS A 31 5.77 17.21 16.36
C LYS A 31 7.21 16.89 15.97
N LEU A 32 8.16 17.81 16.17
CA LEU A 32 9.57 17.55 15.87
C LEU A 32 10.16 16.42 16.73
N ILE A 33 9.77 16.35 18.01
CA ILE A 33 10.19 15.26 18.90
C ILE A 33 9.58 13.93 18.43
N ALA A 34 8.30 13.91 18.06
CA ALA A 34 7.64 12.72 17.52
C ALA A 34 8.35 12.20 16.26
N LEU A 35 8.57 13.07 15.27
CA LEU A 35 9.27 12.72 14.03
C LEU A 35 10.67 12.15 14.29
N ARG A 36 11.45 12.77 15.19
CA ARG A 36 12.78 12.26 15.55
C ARG A 36 12.72 10.88 16.19
N LEU A 37 11.75 10.62 17.06
CA LEU A 37 11.59 9.32 17.71
C LEU A 37 11.09 8.25 16.74
N GLU A 38 10.17 8.59 15.85
CA GLU A 38 9.70 7.71 14.77
C GLU A 38 10.87 7.31 13.87
N ASP A 39 11.64 8.28 13.39
CA ASP A 39 12.81 8.04 12.53
C ASP A 39 13.90 7.25 13.27
N ALA A 40 14.16 7.53 14.55
CA ALA A 40 15.15 6.80 15.35
C ALA A 40 14.76 5.33 15.62
N THR A 41 13.47 5.03 15.64
CA THR A 41 12.95 3.68 15.95
C THR A 41 12.56 2.89 14.71
N ILE A 42 12.59 3.50 13.53
CA ILE A 42 12.08 2.89 12.30
C ILE A 42 12.77 1.57 11.94
N SER A 43 14.06 1.41 12.25
CA SER A 43 14.77 0.15 11.99
C SER A 43 14.23 -1.02 12.83
N ALA A 44 13.60 -0.74 13.99
CA ALA A 44 12.93 -1.75 14.81
C ALA A 44 11.45 -1.91 14.44
N THR A 45 10.76 -0.80 14.13
CA THR A 45 9.30 -0.81 13.89
C THR A 45 8.90 -1.12 12.45
N ALA A 46 9.78 -0.90 11.47
CA ALA A 46 9.54 -1.24 10.06
C ALA A 46 9.10 -2.70 9.86
N PRO A 47 9.82 -3.72 10.35
CA PRO A 47 9.41 -5.12 10.13
C PRO A 47 8.15 -5.51 10.90
N GLU A 48 7.71 -4.75 11.91
CA GLU A 48 6.56 -5.10 12.75
C GLU A 48 5.23 -4.87 12.03
N ILE A 49 4.23 -5.73 12.30
CA ILE A 49 2.89 -5.60 11.73
C ILE A 49 1.93 -5.22 12.87
N PHE A 50 1.37 -4.03 12.81
CA PHE A 50 0.43 -3.55 13.82
C PHE A 50 -0.56 -2.54 13.21
N PRO A 51 -1.80 -2.45 13.74
CA PRO A 51 -2.86 -1.64 13.13
C PRO A 51 -2.49 -0.17 12.92
N LEU A 52 -1.79 0.44 13.88
CA LEU A 52 -1.39 1.84 13.80
C LEU A 52 -0.51 2.13 12.58
N LYS A 53 0.42 1.23 12.19
CA LYS A 53 1.22 1.41 10.96
C LYS A 53 0.37 1.32 9.69
N ASN A 54 -0.64 0.44 9.70
CA ASN A 54 -1.52 0.26 8.54
C ASN A 54 -2.54 1.39 8.37
N GLN A 55 -3.03 1.96 9.48
CA GLN A 55 -4.09 2.98 9.48
C GLN A 55 -3.56 4.41 9.54
N GLY A 56 -2.45 4.65 10.24
CA GLY A 56 -1.78 5.94 10.35
C GLY A 56 -0.73 6.17 9.26
N LEU A 57 -0.12 7.36 9.25
CA LEU A 57 0.94 7.74 8.31
C LEU A 57 2.31 7.92 8.98
N ALA A 58 2.40 8.11 10.31
CA ALA A 58 3.64 8.39 11.04
C ALA A 58 4.75 7.37 10.71
N PHE A 59 4.49 6.09 10.96
CA PHE A 59 5.44 5.01 10.66
C PHE A 59 5.65 4.78 9.16
N GLN A 60 4.64 5.03 8.32
CA GLN A 60 4.78 4.90 6.87
C GLN A 60 5.70 6.00 6.30
N ARG A 61 5.56 7.23 6.78
CA ARG A 61 6.43 8.36 6.42
C ARG A 61 7.85 8.17 6.96
N ALA A 62 8.01 7.69 8.19
CA ALA A 62 9.32 7.34 8.73
C ALA A 62 10.01 6.25 7.86
N ALA A 63 9.27 5.21 7.43
CA ALA A 63 9.78 4.19 6.53
C ALA A 63 10.15 4.75 5.14
N ALA A 64 9.36 5.71 4.63
CA ALA A 64 9.64 6.38 3.37
C ALA A 64 10.92 7.24 3.44
N ARG A 65 11.18 7.93 4.56
CA ARG A 65 12.39 8.73 4.77
C ARG A 65 13.65 7.91 5.07
N ALA A 66 13.52 6.75 5.68
CA ALA A 66 14.67 5.94 6.12
C ALA A 66 15.41 5.29 4.95
N ALA A 67 16.72 5.48 4.82
CA ALA A 67 17.50 4.95 3.69
C ALA A 67 17.56 3.40 3.64
N ASN A 68 17.57 2.76 4.81
CA ASN A 68 17.69 1.30 4.99
C ASN A 68 16.33 0.60 5.18
N VAL A 69 15.24 1.20 4.69
CA VAL A 69 13.90 0.60 4.77
C VAL A 69 13.27 0.56 3.40
N LEU A 70 12.68 -0.58 3.03
CA LEU A 70 11.87 -0.75 1.83
C LEU A 70 10.39 -0.83 2.21
N PRO A 71 9.58 0.22 1.99
CA PRO A 71 8.14 0.11 2.12
C PRO A 71 7.58 -0.88 1.09
N ILE A 72 6.70 -1.78 1.52
CA ILE A 72 5.97 -2.69 0.64
C ILE A 72 4.47 -2.61 0.91
N TYR A 73 3.69 -2.42 -0.14
CA TYR A 73 2.23 -2.38 -0.10
C TYR A 73 1.65 -3.64 -0.74
N GLY A 74 0.65 -4.24 -0.12
CA GLY A 74 0.11 -5.53 -0.55
C GLY A 74 -1.19 -5.89 0.17
N THR A 75 -1.67 -7.11 -0.03
CA THR A 75 -2.92 -7.59 0.55
C THR A 75 -2.71 -8.42 1.82
N SER A 76 -3.38 -9.57 1.93
CA SER A 76 -3.23 -10.48 3.08
C SER A 76 -1.93 -11.27 3.04
N GLU A 77 -1.26 -11.41 1.91
CA GLU A 77 0.01 -12.14 1.81
C GLU A 77 1.06 -11.56 2.76
N LEU A 78 1.10 -10.24 2.92
CA LEU A 78 2.06 -9.57 3.80
C LEU A 78 1.79 -9.89 5.28
N LEU A 79 0.60 -10.38 5.60
CA LEU A 79 0.12 -10.58 6.97
C LEU A 79 0.01 -12.06 7.34
N VAL A 80 -0.37 -12.91 6.39
CA VAL A 80 -0.68 -14.32 6.63
C VAL A 80 -0.26 -15.22 5.44
N PRO A 81 0.16 -16.47 5.73
CA PRO A 81 0.45 -16.99 7.07
C PRO A 81 1.76 -16.41 7.63
N ALA A 82 1.99 -16.64 8.92
CA ALA A 82 3.31 -16.41 9.48
C ALA A 82 4.27 -17.50 8.95
N ALA A 83 5.36 -17.08 8.29
CA ALA A 83 6.44 -17.94 7.84
C ALA A 83 7.78 -17.25 8.14
N PRO A 84 8.82 -17.98 8.58
CA PRO A 84 10.16 -17.40 8.76
C PRO A 84 10.71 -16.71 7.51
N GLU A 85 10.36 -17.24 6.34
CA GLU A 85 10.75 -16.73 5.03
C GLU A 85 9.96 -15.48 4.63
N ARG A 86 8.91 -15.08 5.34
CA ARG A 86 8.19 -13.86 4.99
C ARG A 86 9.14 -12.66 5.10
N GLY A 87 9.20 -11.81 4.08
CA GLY A 87 10.27 -10.81 3.95
C GLY A 87 10.53 -9.94 5.18
N ASN A 88 9.51 -9.48 5.90
CA ASN A 88 9.71 -8.69 7.12
C ASN A 88 10.33 -9.49 8.29
N ILE A 89 10.14 -10.81 8.33
CA ILE A 89 10.79 -11.72 9.27
C ILE A 89 12.18 -12.12 8.73
N PHE A 90 12.28 -12.43 7.44
CA PHE A 90 13.51 -12.86 6.79
C PHE A 90 14.59 -11.78 6.86
N PHE A 91 14.34 -10.56 6.37
CA PHE A 91 15.33 -9.47 6.41
C PHE A 91 15.64 -8.98 7.82
N ARG A 92 14.83 -9.34 8.82
CA ARG A 92 15.16 -9.11 10.23
C ARG A 92 16.13 -10.15 10.78
N THR A 93 16.01 -11.41 10.38
CA THR A 93 16.83 -12.52 10.88
C THR A 93 18.12 -12.73 10.07
N ALA A 94 18.08 -12.42 8.77
CA ALA A 94 19.20 -12.46 7.84
C ALA A 94 19.29 -11.13 7.07
N PRO A 95 19.65 -10.01 7.73
CA PRO A 95 19.64 -8.70 7.10
C PRO A 95 20.64 -8.60 5.96
N THR A 96 20.24 -8.04 4.83
CA THR A 96 21.10 -7.80 3.67
C THR A 96 21.51 -6.33 3.51
N GLY A 97 21.05 -5.47 4.44
CA GLY A 97 21.31 -4.03 4.43
C GLY A 97 20.05 -3.17 4.54
N PHE A 98 18.87 -3.79 4.59
CA PHE A 98 17.61 -3.10 4.79
C PHE A 98 16.61 -3.90 5.64
N GLN A 99 15.54 -3.22 6.06
CA GLN A 99 14.33 -3.83 6.61
C GLN A 99 13.15 -3.61 5.67
N LEU A 100 12.28 -4.60 5.60
CA LEU A 100 11.02 -4.48 4.87
C LEU A 100 9.96 -3.85 5.79
N SER A 101 9.22 -2.85 5.31
CA SER A 101 8.09 -2.26 6.03
C SER A 101 6.77 -2.61 5.36
N PRO A 102 6.11 -3.71 5.76
CA PRO A 102 4.84 -4.11 5.15
C PRO A 102 3.68 -3.23 5.62
N VAL A 103 2.94 -2.72 4.65
CA VAL A 103 1.63 -2.06 4.83
C VAL A 103 0.62 -2.84 4.01
N GLY A 104 -0.24 -3.59 4.70
CA GLY A 104 -1.13 -4.52 4.02
C GLY A 104 -2.36 -4.87 4.82
N GLY A 105 -3.34 -5.44 4.15
CA GLY A 105 -4.64 -5.77 4.71
C GLY A 105 -5.38 -6.74 3.81
N GLY A 106 -6.14 -7.67 4.40
CA GLY A 106 -6.88 -8.65 3.63
C GLY A 106 -7.86 -7.98 2.65
N GLY A 107 -7.57 -8.10 1.34
CA GLY A 107 -8.35 -7.46 0.29
C GLY A 107 -8.00 -5.99 0.01
N MET A 108 -6.76 -5.55 0.27
CA MET A 108 -6.28 -4.22 -0.12
C MET A 108 -6.23 -4.05 -1.63
N LEU A 109 -7.31 -3.52 -2.20
CA LEU A 109 -7.38 -3.18 -3.61
C LEU A 109 -6.39 -2.06 -3.96
N PRO A 110 -5.94 -1.95 -5.22
CA PRO A 110 -5.04 -0.87 -5.65
C PRO A 110 -5.55 0.53 -5.30
N LEU A 111 -6.88 0.76 -5.28
CA LEU A 111 -7.47 2.04 -4.85
C LEU A 111 -7.09 2.44 -3.40
N ILE A 112 -7.03 1.47 -2.48
CA ILE A 112 -6.61 1.74 -1.09
C ILE A 112 -5.10 2.01 -1.03
N MET A 113 -4.32 1.41 -1.91
CA MET A 113 -2.90 1.73 -2.05
C MET A 113 -2.72 3.15 -2.61
N VAL A 114 -3.55 3.58 -3.56
CA VAL A 114 -3.55 4.96 -4.10
C VAL A 114 -3.72 5.98 -2.99
N GLU A 115 -4.71 5.78 -2.10
CA GLU A 115 -4.96 6.68 -0.97
C GLU A 115 -3.74 6.79 -0.05
N LYS A 116 -3.15 5.65 0.34
CA LYS A 116 -1.97 5.62 1.23
C LYS A 116 -0.74 6.23 0.58
N ILE A 117 -0.43 5.85 -0.66
CA ILE A 117 0.75 6.34 -1.39
C ILE A 117 0.60 7.83 -1.70
N GLY A 118 -0.59 8.26 -2.16
CA GLY A 118 -0.89 9.66 -2.42
C GLY A 118 -0.72 10.54 -1.17
N ALA A 119 -1.07 10.02 0.01
CA ALA A 119 -0.91 10.70 1.29
C ALA A 119 0.54 10.83 1.79
N LEU A 120 1.45 9.98 1.32
CA LEU A 120 2.88 10.11 1.64
C LEU A 120 3.53 11.26 0.88
N GLY A 121 2.98 11.63 -0.28
CA GLY A 121 3.40 12.82 -1.01
C GLY A 121 4.90 12.86 -1.28
N SER A 122 5.55 13.95 -0.85
CA SER A 122 6.98 14.18 -1.08
C SER A 122 7.91 13.20 -0.35
N ASP A 123 7.44 12.51 0.69
CA ASP A 123 8.25 11.51 1.39
C ASP A 123 8.65 10.34 0.47
N LEU A 124 7.93 10.13 -0.64
CA LEU A 124 8.24 9.09 -1.63
C LEU A 124 9.13 9.55 -2.79
N ARG A 125 9.54 10.83 -2.85
CA ARG A 125 10.37 11.32 -3.96
C ARG A 125 11.72 10.61 -3.98
N GLY A 126 12.02 9.93 -5.10
CA GLY A 126 13.22 9.13 -5.28
C GLY A 126 13.28 7.86 -4.42
N LYS A 127 12.21 7.54 -3.70
CA LYS A 127 12.17 6.41 -2.77
C LYS A 127 11.83 5.12 -3.48
N LYS A 128 12.62 4.07 -3.22
CA LYS A 128 12.25 2.69 -3.59
C LYS A 128 11.05 2.22 -2.78
N VAL A 129 10.04 1.69 -3.47
CA VAL A 129 8.82 1.12 -2.88
C VAL A 129 8.45 -0.16 -3.63
N ALA A 130 7.93 -1.17 -2.94
CA ALA A 130 7.44 -2.38 -3.57
C ALA A 130 5.90 -2.45 -3.50
N ILE A 131 5.27 -2.92 -4.58
CA ILE A 131 3.82 -3.13 -4.69
C ILE A 131 3.60 -4.60 -5.01
N SER A 132 2.95 -5.34 -4.13
CA SER A 132 2.58 -6.74 -4.31
C SER A 132 1.13 -6.85 -4.77
N LEU A 133 0.91 -7.46 -5.92
CA LEU A 133 -0.36 -7.63 -6.58
C LEU A 133 -0.81 -9.09 -6.59
N SER A 134 -2.10 -9.28 -6.33
CA SER A 134 -2.79 -10.56 -6.44
C SER A 134 -3.57 -10.60 -7.77
N PRO A 135 -3.32 -11.58 -8.67
CA PRO A 135 -3.98 -11.64 -9.98
C PRO A 135 -5.51 -11.69 -9.93
N ASN A 136 -6.07 -12.26 -8.88
CA ASN A 136 -7.52 -12.50 -8.71
C ASN A 136 -8.40 -11.25 -8.83
N TRP A 137 -7.87 -10.05 -8.58
CA TRP A 137 -8.61 -8.79 -8.76
C TRP A 137 -8.78 -8.40 -10.21
N PHE A 138 -7.85 -8.80 -11.07
CA PHE A 138 -7.75 -8.31 -12.45
C PHE A 138 -8.60 -9.08 -13.45
N PHE A 139 -9.27 -10.14 -13.01
CA PHE A 139 -10.27 -10.86 -13.80
C PHE A 139 -11.62 -11.02 -13.08
N ALA A 140 -11.79 -10.35 -11.94
CA ALA A 140 -13.08 -10.22 -11.28
C ALA A 140 -13.94 -9.13 -11.94
N THR A 141 -15.15 -9.47 -12.35
CA THR A 141 -16.09 -8.51 -12.99
C THR A 141 -16.74 -7.54 -12.01
N LYS A 142 -16.67 -7.84 -10.70
CA LYS A 142 -17.17 -6.96 -9.65
C LYS A 142 -16.02 -6.54 -8.73
N PRO A 143 -15.98 -5.27 -8.33
CA PRO A 143 -14.95 -4.79 -7.41
C PRO A 143 -15.15 -5.37 -6.00
N GLY A 144 -14.04 -5.73 -5.35
CA GLY A 144 -14.00 -6.41 -4.04
C GLY A 144 -14.35 -5.55 -2.82
N TRP A 145 -15.28 -4.60 -2.93
CA TRP A 145 -15.50 -3.52 -1.95
C TRP A 145 -15.88 -3.98 -0.53
N ARG A 146 -16.42 -5.20 -0.37
CA ARG A 146 -16.86 -5.72 0.95
C ARG A 146 -15.75 -5.78 2.00
N ARG A 147 -14.49 -5.87 1.58
CA ARG A 147 -13.33 -6.03 2.50
C ARG A 147 -12.65 -4.69 2.84
N ILE A 148 -13.06 -3.59 2.23
CA ILE A 148 -12.42 -2.28 2.35
C ILE A 148 -12.58 -1.62 3.73
N PRO A 149 -13.73 -1.67 4.42
CA PRO A 149 -13.90 -0.88 5.65
C PRO A 149 -12.86 -1.16 6.74
N GLY A 150 -12.37 -2.41 6.87
CA GLY A 150 -11.36 -2.78 7.87
C GLY A 150 -9.93 -2.31 7.55
N ILE A 151 -9.67 -1.85 6.33
CA ILE A 151 -8.32 -1.48 5.84
C ILE A 151 -8.23 -0.02 5.38
N PHE A 152 -9.38 0.65 5.26
CA PHE A 152 -9.50 2.06 4.92
C PHE A 152 -8.84 2.94 5.99
N SER A 153 -8.14 3.98 5.56
CA SER A 153 -7.52 4.96 6.46
C SER A 153 -8.15 6.33 6.19
N PRO A 154 -8.96 6.85 7.12
CA PRO A 154 -9.51 8.20 7.01
C PRO A 154 -8.40 9.26 6.88
N MET A 155 -7.29 9.06 7.60
CA MET A 155 -6.12 9.93 7.55
C MET A 155 -5.48 9.94 6.15
N ALA A 156 -5.25 8.78 5.54
CA ALA A 156 -4.69 8.70 4.20
C ALA A 156 -5.65 9.29 3.15
N ALA A 157 -6.94 8.98 3.23
CA ALA A 157 -7.93 9.53 2.32
C ALA A 157 -8.01 11.07 2.41
N ASN A 158 -8.07 11.63 3.63
CA ASN A 158 -8.06 13.08 3.84
C ASN A 158 -6.77 13.73 3.35
N GLU A 159 -5.60 13.18 3.70
CA GLU A 159 -4.33 13.77 3.27
C GLU A 159 -4.14 13.67 1.75
N MET A 160 -4.58 12.59 1.09
CA MET A 160 -4.53 12.49 -0.37
C MET A 160 -5.44 13.54 -1.04
N VAL A 161 -6.66 13.73 -0.53
CA VAL A 161 -7.64 14.70 -1.07
C VAL A 161 -7.20 16.14 -0.84
N PHE A 162 -6.85 16.49 0.40
CA PHE A 162 -6.53 17.86 0.79
C PHE A 162 -5.03 18.19 0.70
N GLY A 163 -4.15 17.20 0.53
CA GLY A 163 -2.72 17.38 0.25
C GLY A 163 -2.44 18.15 -1.04
N SER A 164 -1.21 18.59 -1.25
CA SER A 164 -0.81 19.30 -2.49
C SER A 164 0.05 18.46 -3.43
N ALA A 165 0.33 17.20 -3.06
CA ALA A 165 1.28 16.36 -3.77
C ALA A 165 0.78 15.85 -5.14
N LEU A 166 -0.54 15.73 -5.32
CA LEU A 166 -1.17 15.29 -6.56
C LEU A 166 -1.90 16.44 -7.25
N ASP A 167 -1.84 16.48 -8.57
CA ASP A 167 -2.57 17.49 -9.35
C ASP A 167 -4.09 17.27 -9.34
N PHE A 168 -4.84 18.29 -9.74
CA PHE A 168 -6.31 18.23 -9.78
C PHE A 168 -6.86 17.22 -10.79
N LYS A 169 -6.13 16.89 -11.85
CA LYS A 169 -6.61 15.94 -12.87
C LYS A 169 -6.60 14.53 -12.29
N LEU A 170 -5.49 14.12 -11.69
CA LEU A 170 -5.35 12.83 -11.03
C LEU A 170 -6.30 12.73 -9.83
N LYS A 171 -6.39 13.77 -8.99
CA LYS A 171 -7.35 13.81 -7.88
C LYS A 171 -8.80 13.64 -8.31
N ARG A 172 -9.21 14.23 -9.44
CA ARG A 172 -10.57 14.06 -9.98
C ARG A 172 -10.86 12.59 -10.29
N GLU A 173 -9.91 11.91 -10.93
CA GLU A 173 -10.09 10.51 -11.34
C GLU A 173 -10.08 9.57 -10.12
N ILE A 174 -9.19 9.81 -9.15
CA ILE A 174 -9.20 9.11 -7.86
C ILE A 174 -10.51 9.35 -7.12
N ALA A 175 -10.98 10.61 -7.05
CA ALA A 175 -12.22 10.95 -6.37
C ALA A 175 -13.44 10.26 -7.00
N ALA A 176 -13.50 10.20 -8.32
CA ALA A 176 -14.55 9.48 -9.04
C ALA A 176 -14.57 7.97 -8.71
N ARG A 177 -13.40 7.37 -8.45
CA ARG A 177 -13.30 5.97 -7.99
C ARG A 177 -13.69 5.80 -6.53
N MET A 178 -13.23 6.68 -5.63
CA MET A 178 -13.58 6.65 -4.20
C MET A 178 -15.10 6.78 -3.97
N LEU A 179 -15.78 7.64 -4.74
CA LEU A 179 -17.24 7.81 -4.65
C LEU A 179 -18.04 6.55 -5.00
N GLN A 180 -17.45 5.57 -5.69
CA GLN A 180 -18.09 4.28 -5.93
C GLN A 180 -18.03 3.35 -4.70
N CYS A 181 -17.16 3.64 -3.73
CA CYS A 181 -17.02 2.90 -2.50
C CYS A 181 -17.66 3.65 -1.32
N THR A 182 -18.99 3.74 -1.32
CA THR A 182 -19.76 4.54 -0.35
C THR A 182 -19.51 4.18 1.12
N SER A 183 -19.18 2.92 1.43
CA SER A 183 -18.89 2.47 2.79
C SER A 183 -17.66 3.15 3.42
N THR A 184 -16.70 3.63 2.61
CA THR A 184 -15.56 4.42 3.11
C THR A 184 -15.94 5.86 3.49
N LEU A 185 -17.09 6.32 3.00
CA LEU A 185 -17.56 7.70 3.10
C LEU A 185 -18.59 7.89 4.22
N GLU A 186 -19.10 6.80 4.79
CA GLU A 186 -20.03 6.83 5.92
C GLU A 186 -19.41 7.57 7.12
N GLY A 187 -20.13 8.57 7.62
CA GLY A 187 -19.69 9.42 8.74
C GLY A 187 -18.66 10.50 8.36
N ARG A 188 -18.38 10.74 7.07
CA ARG A 188 -17.33 11.68 6.61
C ARG A 188 -17.85 12.73 5.63
N PRO A 189 -18.76 13.63 6.05
CA PRO A 189 -19.45 14.56 5.15
C PRO A 189 -18.50 15.53 4.43
N LEU A 190 -17.45 16.00 5.11
CA LEU A 190 -16.48 16.93 4.51
C LEU A 190 -15.67 16.26 3.39
N LEU A 191 -15.16 15.05 3.65
CA LEU A 191 -14.47 14.24 2.65
C LEU A 191 -15.38 13.92 1.46
N THR A 192 -16.61 13.44 1.71
CA THR A 192 -17.60 13.15 0.67
C THR A 192 -17.87 14.36 -0.22
N PHE A 193 -18.13 15.51 0.41
CA PHE A 193 -18.38 16.75 -0.32
C PHE A 193 -17.18 17.16 -1.18
N ALA A 194 -15.96 17.10 -0.64
CA ALA A 194 -14.76 17.42 -1.39
C ALA A 194 -14.54 16.46 -2.58
N LEU A 195 -14.76 15.17 -2.40
CA LEU A 195 -14.68 14.16 -3.47
C LEU A 195 -15.70 14.44 -4.57
N GLU A 196 -16.95 14.76 -4.24
CA GLU A 196 -17.97 15.13 -5.22
C GLU A 196 -17.56 16.35 -6.06
N ARG A 197 -16.98 17.38 -5.42
CA ARG A 197 -16.47 18.55 -6.13
C ARG A 197 -15.32 18.18 -7.07
N LEU A 198 -14.34 17.43 -6.57
CA LEU A 198 -13.21 16.99 -7.36
C LEU A 198 -13.66 16.16 -8.58
N ALA A 199 -14.55 15.18 -8.37
CA ALA A 199 -15.02 14.27 -9.41
C ALA A 199 -15.80 14.98 -10.54
N ARG A 200 -16.62 15.99 -10.21
CA ARG A 200 -17.33 16.80 -11.23
C ARG A 200 -16.38 17.61 -12.10
N GLY A 201 -15.28 18.10 -11.52
CA GLY A 201 -14.16 18.69 -12.25
C GLY A 201 -14.44 20.01 -12.99
N ARG A 202 -15.59 20.65 -12.77
CA ARG A 202 -15.91 21.96 -13.36
C ARG A 202 -15.07 23.04 -12.66
N TRP A 203 -14.85 24.16 -13.32
CA TRP A 203 -14.02 25.24 -12.76
C TRP A 203 -14.60 25.79 -11.43
N PHE A 204 -15.93 25.95 -11.34
CA PHE A 204 -16.60 26.35 -10.10
C PHE A 204 -16.44 25.32 -8.99
N ASP A 205 -16.42 24.02 -9.30
CA ASP A 205 -16.20 22.99 -8.28
C ASP A 205 -14.79 23.08 -7.67
N ARG A 206 -13.80 23.54 -8.45
CA ARG A 206 -12.45 23.84 -7.90
C ARG A 206 -12.48 25.03 -6.95
N VAL A 207 -13.23 26.09 -7.27
CA VAL A 207 -13.41 27.23 -6.36
C VAL A 207 -14.06 26.77 -5.06
N ILE A 208 -15.12 25.97 -5.13
CA ILE A 208 -15.80 25.41 -3.95
C ILE A 208 -14.86 24.46 -3.17
N PHE A 209 -14.06 23.65 -3.85
CA PHE A 209 -13.06 22.82 -3.18
C PHE A 209 -12.08 23.69 -2.37
N TRP A 210 -11.62 24.81 -2.93
CA TRP A 210 -10.74 25.74 -2.21
C TRP A 210 -11.41 26.42 -1.01
N THR A 211 -12.73 26.61 -1.00
CA THR A 211 -13.41 27.15 0.19
C THR A 211 -13.45 26.15 1.35
N VAL A 212 -13.54 24.85 1.06
CA VAL A 212 -13.52 23.79 2.08
C VAL A 212 -12.13 23.25 2.39
N TRP A 213 -11.14 23.56 1.55
CA TRP A 213 -9.76 23.09 1.70
C TRP A 213 -9.15 23.41 3.08
N PRO A 214 -9.31 24.62 3.67
CA PRO A 214 -8.79 24.90 5.00
C PRO A 214 -9.39 23.99 6.07
N ALA A 215 -10.70 23.70 5.99
CA ALA A 215 -11.35 22.80 6.93
C ALA A 215 -10.81 21.36 6.80
N GLY A 216 -10.61 20.87 5.58
CA GLY A 216 -10.02 19.55 5.35
C GLY A 216 -8.56 19.46 5.80
N LYS A 217 -7.80 20.55 5.68
CA LYS A 217 -6.45 20.64 6.25
C LYS A 217 -6.45 20.65 7.77
N MET A 218 -7.40 21.32 8.41
CA MET A 218 -7.56 21.26 9.86
C MET A 218 -7.89 19.83 10.33
N GLU A 219 -8.80 19.13 9.66
CA GLU A 219 -9.09 17.72 9.95
C GLU A 219 -7.84 16.84 9.78
N SER A 220 -7.06 17.06 8.72
CA SER A 220 -5.79 16.35 8.49
C SER A 220 -4.76 16.62 9.60
N LEU A 221 -4.66 17.86 10.10
CA LEU A 221 -3.76 18.23 11.20
C LEU A 221 -4.15 17.56 12.52
N VAL A 222 -5.46 17.45 12.82
CA VAL A 222 -5.94 16.74 14.00
C VAL A 222 -5.59 15.26 13.92
N LEU A 223 -5.88 14.62 12.78
CA LEU A 223 -5.53 13.21 12.54
C LEU A 223 -4.02 12.97 12.62
N GLU A 224 -3.20 13.89 12.10
CA GLU A 224 -1.75 13.82 12.21
C GLU A 224 -1.25 13.93 13.66
N LEU A 225 -1.85 14.81 14.46
CA LEU A 225 -1.52 14.92 15.88
C LEU A 225 -1.90 13.64 16.64
N GLU A 226 -3.09 13.10 16.41
CA GLU A 226 -3.53 11.84 17.02
C GLU A 226 -2.61 10.68 16.65
N ASP A 227 -2.19 10.59 15.38
CA ASP A 227 -1.30 9.57 14.88
C ASP A 227 0.10 9.66 15.51
N HIS A 228 0.68 10.86 15.60
CA HIS A 228 1.95 11.09 16.29
C HIS A 228 1.87 10.76 17.79
N LEU A 229 0.78 11.12 18.47
CA LEU A 229 0.59 10.77 19.89
C LEU A 229 0.47 9.26 20.08
N ALA A 230 -0.27 8.57 19.22
CA ALA A 230 -0.38 7.12 19.22
C ALA A 230 0.97 6.44 18.93
N ALA A 231 1.74 6.98 17.98
CA ALA A 231 3.08 6.48 17.65
C ALA A 231 4.05 6.64 18.82
N LEU A 232 4.05 7.79 19.50
CA LEU A 232 4.82 8.04 20.71
C LEU A 232 4.45 7.06 21.84
N HIS A 233 3.16 6.85 22.06
CA HIS A 233 2.68 5.89 23.05
C HIS A 233 3.12 4.46 22.72
N TYR A 234 3.01 4.06 21.45
CA TYR A 234 3.49 2.77 20.96
C TYR A 234 5.00 2.60 21.19
N ILE A 235 5.81 3.57 20.75
CA ILE A 235 7.27 3.54 20.90
C ILE A 235 7.69 3.41 22.37
N ARG A 236 7.05 4.18 23.27
CA ARG A 236 7.34 4.15 24.71
C ARG A 236 6.95 2.81 25.36
N SER A 237 5.82 2.24 24.96
CA SER A 237 5.32 0.97 25.53
C SER A 237 6.02 -0.27 24.98
N LYS A 238 6.54 -0.22 23.75
CA LYS A 238 7.15 -1.34 23.03
C LYS A 238 8.66 -1.22 22.90
N ALA A 239 9.33 -0.47 23.80
CA ALA A 239 10.76 -0.19 23.77
C ALA A 239 11.58 -1.39 23.28
N THR A 240 11.90 -1.39 22.00
CA THR A 240 12.58 -2.49 21.32
C THR A 240 13.96 -1.96 20.96
N ALA A 241 14.98 -2.71 21.37
CA ALA A 241 16.35 -2.36 21.02
C ALA A 241 16.46 -2.24 19.49
N VAL A 242 16.97 -1.12 19.01
CA VAL A 242 17.21 -0.93 17.57
C VAL A 242 18.26 -1.95 17.14
N PRO A 243 17.91 -2.92 16.27
CA PRO A 243 18.85 -3.96 15.90
C PRO A 243 19.98 -3.35 15.06
N ARG A 244 21.23 -3.72 15.36
CA ARG A 244 22.35 -3.45 14.46
C ARG A 244 22.29 -4.43 13.30
N LEU A 245 21.87 -3.94 12.14
CA LEU A 245 21.83 -4.73 10.92
C LEU A 245 23.26 -4.92 10.41
N HIS A 246 23.76 -6.16 10.45
CA HIS A 246 25.02 -6.52 9.83
C HIS A 246 24.70 -7.24 8.52
N PRO A 247 24.93 -6.62 7.35
CA PRO A 247 24.62 -7.22 6.06
C PRO A 247 25.23 -8.62 5.89
N GLN A 248 24.41 -9.56 5.45
CA GLN A 248 24.79 -10.94 5.16
C GLN A 248 24.62 -11.22 3.67
N SER A 249 25.52 -12.05 3.12
CA SER A 249 25.35 -12.59 1.77
C SER A 249 24.41 -13.79 1.79
N ILE A 250 23.36 -13.76 0.97
CA ILE A 250 22.36 -14.82 0.91
C ILE A 250 22.64 -15.75 -0.27
N ASP A 251 22.73 -17.06 0.00
CA ASP A 251 22.71 -18.10 -1.03
C ASP A 251 21.26 -18.46 -1.37
N TRP A 252 20.71 -17.71 -2.33
CA TRP A 252 19.32 -17.89 -2.78
C TRP A 252 19.05 -19.28 -3.34
N ALA A 253 20.00 -19.85 -4.09
CA ALA A 253 19.84 -21.18 -4.70
C ALA A 253 19.68 -22.26 -3.62
N ARG A 254 20.50 -22.19 -2.56
CA ARG A 254 20.40 -23.10 -1.42
C ARG A 254 19.09 -22.92 -0.64
N LEU A 255 18.62 -21.69 -0.44
CA LEU A 255 17.35 -21.42 0.24
C LEU A 255 16.15 -21.95 -0.55
N ILE A 256 16.13 -21.76 -1.87
CA ILE A 256 15.09 -22.31 -2.76
C ILE A 256 15.11 -23.85 -2.68
N ALA A 257 16.27 -24.48 -2.80
CA ALA A 257 16.39 -25.94 -2.72
C ALA A 257 15.94 -26.50 -1.37
N ARG A 258 16.18 -25.79 -0.26
CA ARG A 258 15.74 -26.19 1.08
C ARG A 258 14.22 -26.10 1.24
N THR A 259 13.60 -25.02 0.77
CA THR A 259 12.16 -24.79 0.92
C THR A 259 11.30 -25.66 0.00
N SER A 260 11.84 -26.05 -1.17
CA SER A 260 11.22 -27.05 -2.06
C SER A 260 10.99 -28.40 -1.37
N LYS A 261 11.92 -28.85 -0.52
CA LYS A 261 11.78 -30.13 0.20
C LYS A 261 10.73 -30.08 1.32
N ALA A 262 10.52 -28.92 1.94
CA ALA A 262 9.60 -28.74 3.06
C ALA A 262 8.14 -28.52 2.62
N SER A 263 7.92 -27.99 1.41
CA SER A 263 6.60 -27.62 0.90
C SER A 263 5.78 -28.83 0.38
N ALA A 264 6.39 -30.02 0.30
CA ALA A 264 5.73 -31.29 -0.07
C ALA A 264 4.69 -31.79 0.96
N GLY A 265 4.52 -31.10 2.09
CA GLY A 265 3.69 -31.52 3.22
C GLY A 265 2.32 -30.85 3.37
N TYR A 266 1.86 -30.00 2.44
CA TYR A 266 0.52 -29.43 2.54
C TYR A 266 -0.52 -30.38 1.93
N PRO A 267 -1.38 -31.04 2.74
CA PRO A 267 -2.40 -31.91 2.20
C PRO A 267 -3.38 -31.08 1.35
N PRO A 268 -3.85 -31.61 0.22
CA PRO A 268 -4.90 -30.98 -0.56
C PRO A 268 -6.18 -30.85 0.29
N LYS A 269 -7.06 -29.92 -0.08
CA LYS A 269 -8.31 -29.69 0.65
C LYS A 269 -9.19 -30.93 0.52
N ALA A 270 -9.89 -31.32 1.57
CA ALA A 270 -10.84 -32.44 1.63
C ALA A 270 -12.06 -32.35 0.68
N SER A 271 -12.03 -31.46 -0.32
CA SER A 271 -12.93 -31.50 -1.48
C SER A 271 -12.47 -32.47 -2.57
N ASP A 272 -11.36 -33.18 -2.36
CA ASP A 272 -10.94 -34.36 -3.14
C ASP A 272 -11.82 -35.58 -2.83
N THR A 273 -13.13 -35.39 -2.72
CA THR A 273 -14.06 -36.52 -2.80
C THR A 273 -14.09 -36.95 -4.26
N PRO A 274 -13.77 -38.20 -4.62
CA PRO A 274 -13.94 -38.71 -5.97
C PRO A 274 -15.44 -38.87 -6.25
N GLY A 275 -16.09 -37.73 -6.51
CA GLY A 275 -17.52 -37.60 -6.76
C GLY A 275 -17.70 -36.68 -7.95
N ILE A 276 -17.64 -37.26 -9.15
CA ILE A 276 -17.92 -36.61 -10.44
C ILE A 276 -17.06 -35.35 -10.67
N GLN A 277 -15.75 -35.54 -10.82
CA GLN A 277 -14.90 -34.54 -11.47
C GLN A 277 -15.33 -34.49 -12.95
N ARG A 278 -16.33 -33.65 -13.24
CA ARG A 278 -16.75 -33.38 -14.61
C ARG A 278 -15.54 -32.76 -15.31
N GLN A 279 -14.87 -33.53 -16.17
CA GLN A 279 -13.69 -33.05 -16.91
C GLN A 279 -14.11 -31.83 -17.72
N ILE A 280 -13.75 -30.64 -17.25
CA ILE A 280 -14.03 -29.40 -17.96
C ILE A 280 -13.06 -29.37 -19.13
N ALA A 281 -13.57 -29.20 -20.35
CA ALA A 281 -12.72 -29.13 -21.53
C ALA A 281 -11.74 -27.95 -21.40
N ALA A 282 -10.45 -28.21 -21.67
CA ALA A 282 -9.43 -27.18 -21.68
C ALA A 282 -9.83 -26.03 -22.64
N GLY A 283 -9.68 -24.80 -22.19
CA GLY A 283 -10.04 -23.60 -22.95
C GLY A 283 -11.53 -23.27 -22.99
N SER A 284 -12.41 -24.12 -22.47
CA SER A 284 -13.87 -23.86 -22.46
C SER A 284 -14.28 -22.59 -21.71
N ARG A 285 -13.40 -22.06 -20.83
CA ARG A 285 -13.61 -20.83 -20.08
C ARG A 285 -12.64 -19.70 -20.44
N ASP A 286 -11.90 -19.81 -21.53
CA ASP A 286 -10.97 -18.76 -21.96
C ASP A 286 -11.70 -17.45 -22.29
N ALA A 287 -12.80 -17.52 -23.03
CA ALA A 287 -13.56 -16.33 -23.42
C ALA A 287 -14.13 -15.54 -22.22
N PRO A 288 -14.81 -16.16 -21.24
CA PRO A 288 -15.25 -15.43 -20.04
C PRO A 288 -14.07 -14.96 -19.17
N PHE A 289 -12.98 -15.71 -19.10
CA PHE A 289 -11.77 -15.28 -18.37
C PHE A 289 -11.16 -14.02 -19.00
N ARG A 290 -10.91 -14.03 -20.31
CA ARG A 290 -10.40 -12.87 -21.08
C ARG A 290 -11.32 -11.66 -20.95
N ARG A 291 -12.64 -11.86 -21.03
CA ARG A 291 -13.60 -10.78 -20.77
C ARG A 291 -13.45 -10.22 -19.35
N GLY A 292 -13.22 -11.06 -18.35
CA GLY A 292 -12.89 -10.62 -16.99
C GLY A 292 -11.61 -9.78 -16.96
N VAL A 293 -10.55 -10.23 -17.62
CA VAL A 293 -9.28 -9.49 -17.76
C VAL A 293 -9.50 -8.14 -18.46
N GLU A 294 -10.33 -8.07 -19.49
CA GLU A 294 -10.62 -6.84 -20.22
C GLU A 294 -11.42 -5.84 -19.38
N THR A 295 -12.42 -6.33 -18.65
CA THR A 295 -13.46 -5.48 -18.02
C THR A 295 -13.26 -5.23 -16.53
N SER A 296 -12.30 -5.89 -15.87
CA SER A 296 -12.10 -5.72 -14.43
C SER A 296 -11.78 -4.26 -14.07
N PRO A 297 -12.50 -3.68 -13.08
CA PRO A 297 -12.23 -2.32 -12.62
C PRO A 297 -10.87 -2.18 -11.92
N ALA A 298 -10.25 -3.29 -11.50
CA ALA A 298 -8.95 -3.27 -10.84
C ALA A 298 -7.83 -2.72 -11.74
N TRP A 299 -7.97 -2.83 -13.07
CA TRP A 299 -7.03 -2.25 -14.02
C TRP A 299 -7.03 -0.72 -13.98
N ALA A 300 -8.19 -0.10 -13.84
CA ALA A 300 -8.28 1.35 -13.68
C ALA A 300 -7.69 1.80 -12.34
N ASP A 301 -7.93 1.04 -11.27
CA ASP A 301 -7.35 1.34 -9.96
C ASP A 301 -5.82 1.17 -9.95
N LEU A 302 -5.29 0.19 -10.70
CA LEU A 302 -3.85 0.01 -10.89
C LEU A 302 -3.25 1.15 -11.72
N ASP A 303 -3.89 1.59 -12.80
CA ASP A 303 -3.43 2.75 -13.57
C ASP A 303 -3.32 4.01 -12.68
N LEU A 304 -4.32 4.27 -11.83
CA LEU A 304 -4.27 5.36 -10.86
C LEU A 304 -3.12 5.20 -9.86
N LEU A 305 -2.84 3.98 -9.41
CA LEU A 305 -1.70 3.69 -8.54
C LEU A 305 -0.37 4.02 -9.21
N LEU A 306 -0.17 3.58 -10.45
CA LEU A 306 1.05 3.82 -11.22
C LEU A 306 1.23 5.32 -11.51
N ARG A 307 0.16 6.04 -11.87
CA ARG A 307 0.18 7.50 -12.06
C ARG A 307 0.50 8.24 -10.78
N THR A 308 -0.03 7.78 -9.65
CA THR A 308 0.27 8.36 -8.34
C THR A 308 1.75 8.18 -8.02
N LEU A 309 2.29 6.97 -8.17
CA LEU A 309 3.72 6.69 -7.98
C LEU A 309 4.61 7.56 -8.89
N ALA A 310 4.24 7.71 -10.16
CA ALA A 310 4.96 8.53 -11.13
C ALA A 310 4.90 10.03 -10.76
N SER A 311 3.72 10.53 -10.39
CA SER A 311 3.51 11.92 -9.97
C SER A 311 4.31 12.28 -8.71
N LEU A 312 4.52 11.31 -7.82
CA LEU A 312 5.35 11.48 -6.63
C LEU A 312 6.84 11.25 -6.87
N HIS A 313 7.22 10.86 -8.10
CA HIS A 313 8.58 10.47 -8.47
C HIS A 313 9.15 9.35 -7.59
N ALA A 314 8.30 8.40 -7.20
CA ALA A 314 8.72 7.18 -6.53
C ALA A 314 9.46 6.25 -7.51
N GLN A 315 10.21 5.29 -6.99
CA GLN A 315 10.84 4.22 -7.75
C GLN A 315 10.16 2.89 -7.36
N PRO A 316 9.07 2.49 -8.02
CA PRO A 316 8.36 1.28 -7.63
C PRO A 316 8.95 0.01 -8.28
N LEU A 317 8.88 -1.09 -7.53
CA LEU A 317 8.88 -2.45 -8.04
C LEU A 317 7.45 -3.00 -7.95
N ILE A 318 6.89 -3.43 -9.08
CA ILE A 318 5.61 -4.13 -9.12
C ILE A 318 5.88 -5.65 -9.10
N LEU A 319 5.35 -6.35 -8.12
CA LEU A 319 5.41 -7.80 -7.97
C LEU A 319 4.02 -8.37 -8.26
N SER A 320 3.90 -9.35 -9.15
CA SER A 320 2.66 -10.11 -9.33
C SER A 320 2.85 -11.56 -8.93
N MET A 321 2.03 -12.04 -7.99
CA MET A 321 1.98 -13.47 -7.67
C MET A 321 1.67 -14.29 -8.94
N PRO A 322 2.08 -15.57 -8.98
CA PRO A 322 1.57 -16.46 -10.02
C PRO A 322 0.06 -16.63 -9.87
N MET A 323 -0.58 -17.11 -10.92
CA MET A 323 -1.91 -17.70 -10.80
C MET A 323 -1.78 -19.14 -10.34
N PRO A 324 -2.75 -19.70 -9.59
CA PRO A 324 -2.80 -21.14 -9.37
C PRO A 324 -3.16 -21.87 -10.67
N GLY A 325 -2.16 -22.10 -11.55
CA GLY A 325 -2.28 -22.64 -12.90
C GLY A 325 -3.06 -23.95 -12.94
N ASN A 326 -2.67 -24.92 -12.10
CA ASN A 326 -3.36 -26.22 -12.00
C ASN A 326 -4.86 -26.08 -11.70
N PHE A 327 -5.23 -25.14 -10.82
CA PHE A 327 -6.65 -24.86 -10.51
C PHE A 327 -7.39 -24.28 -11.72
N TYR A 328 -6.73 -23.41 -12.49
CA TYR A 328 -7.31 -22.81 -13.68
C TYR A 328 -7.40 -23.77 -14.86
N ASP A 329 -6.42 -24.66 -15.01
CA ASP A 329 -6.43 -25.74 -15.99
C ASP A 329 -7.63 -26.66 -15.74
N ASP A 330 -7.83 -27.11 -14.48
CA ASP A 330 -8.99 -27.89 -14.06
C ASP A 330 -10.31 -27.12 -14.22
N ALA A 331 -10.29 -25.80 -14.08
CA ALA A 331 -11.44 -24.93 -14.27
C ALA A 331 -11.73 -24.62 -15.75
N GLY A 332 -10.93 -25.10 -16.70
CA GLY A 332 -11.09 -24.91 -18.14
C GLY A 332 -10.54 -23.59 -18.68
N VAL A 333 -9.67 -22.89 -17.94
CA VAL A 333 -8.96 -21.68 -18.39
C VAL A 333 -7.53 -22.08 -18.77
N SER A 334 -7.19 -21.93 -20.05
CA SER A 334 -5.90 -22.32 -20.58
C SER A 334 -4.76 -21.42 -20.11
N ARG A 335 -3.53 -21.94 -20.14
CA ARG A 335 -2.31 -21.14 -19.94
C ARG A 335 -2.22 -19.96 -20.91
N ALA A 336 -2.67 -20.12 -22.16
CA ALA A 336 -2.71 -19.04 -23.13
C ALA A 336 -3.66 -17.90 -22.71
N ALA A 337 -4.82 -18.22 -22.13
CA ALA A 337 -5.72 -17.20 -21.59
C ALA A 337 -5.12 -16.53 -20.34
N ARG A 338 -4.44 -17.27 -19.46
CA ARG A 338 -3.71 -16.67 -18.32
C ARG A 338 -2.59 -15.73 -18.77
N GLN A 339 -1.90 -16.05 -19.86
CA GLN A 339 -0.86 -15.20 -20.45
C GLN A 339 -1.37 -13.80 -20.83
N ASP A 340 -2.63 -13.68 -21.24
CA ASP A 340 -3.24 -12.38 -21.58
C ASP A 340 -3.27 -11.42 -20.38
N PHE A 341 -3.40 -11.94 -19.15
CA PHE A 341 -3.28 -11.12 -17.93
C PHE A 341 -1.85 -10.60 -17.76
N TYR A 342 -0.83 -11.45 -17.85
CA TYR A 342 0.57 -11.06 -17.69
C TYR A 342 0.98 -10.06 -18.76
N ASN A 343 0.63 -10.33 -20.02
CA ASN A 343 0.89 -9.41 -21.13
C ASN A 343 0.26 -8.03 -20.88
N LYS A 344 -0.98 -7.99 -20.38
CA LYS A 344 -1.67 -6.72 -20.05
C LYS A 344 -1.02 -6.01 -18.86
N LEU A 345 -0.63 -6.73 -17.81
CA LEU A 345 0.06 -6.17 -16.65
C LEU A 345 1.38 -5.55 -17.06
N ARG A 346 2.23 -6.32 -17.76
CA ARG A 346 3.52 -5.88 -18.27
C ARG A 346 3.38 -4.65 -19.18
N ALA A 347 2.44 -4.69 -20.12
CA ALA A 347 2.19 -3.56 -21.02
C ALA A 347 1.78 -2.29 -20.26
N LEU A 348 0.91 -2.40 -19.25
CA LEU A 348 0.49 -1.27 -18.44
C LEU A 348 1.65 -0.71 -17.59
N VAL A 349 2.40 -1.56 -16.88
CA VAL A 349 3.51 -1.11 -16.04
C VAL A 349 4.64 -0.49 -16.88
N GLN A 350 4.91 -1.04 -18.06
CA GLN A 350 5.93 -0.53 -18.98
C GLN A 350 5.65 0.90 -19.47
N GLN A 351 4.38 1.32 -19.58
CA GLN A 351 4.02 2.71 -19.93
C GLN A 351 4.58 3.74 -18.94
N TYR A 352 4.86 3.32 -17.71
CA TYR A 352 5.42 4.14 -16.64
C TYR A 352 6.92 3.90 -16.43
N HIS A 353 7.55 3.04 -17.23
CA HIS A 353 8.96 2.65 -17.11
C HIS A 353 9.33 2.09 -15.72
N PHE A 354 8.38 1.45 -15.05
CA PHE A 354 8.60 0.84 -13.76
C PHE A 354 9.04 -0.62 -13.88
N ALA A 355 9.78 -1.09 -12.88
CA ALA A 355 10.17 -2.49 -12.81
C ALA A 355 8.95 -3.37 -12.49
N VAL A 356 8.83 -4.48 -13.20
CA VAL A 356 7.81 -5.50 -12.94
C VAL A 356 8.49 -6.87 -12.84
N VAL A 357 8.13 -7.64 -11.83
CA VAL A 357 8.47 -9.06 -11.73
C VAL A 357 7.19 -9.85 -11.59
N GLU A 358 7.01 -10.75 -12.54
CA GLU A 358 5.89 -11.68 -12.61
C GLU A 358 6.47 -13.06 -12.36
N PHE A 359 5.83 -13.83 -11.50
CA PHE A 359 6.24 -15.21 -11.24
C PHE A 359 5.48 -16.19 -12.14
N GLU A 360 5.21 -15.82 -13.40
CA GLU A 360 4.34 -16.59 -14.33
C GLU A 360 4.85 -18.01 -14.61
N ASP A 361 6.17 -18.22 -14.59
CA ASP A 361 6.79 -19.56 -14.72
C ASP A 361 6.49 -20.48 -13.52
N HIS A 362 5.90 -19.94 -12.45
CA HIS A 362 5.46 -20.66 -11.28
C HIS A 362 3.94 -20.87 -11.21
N ASP A 363 3.19 -20.61 -12.29
CA ASP A 363 1.74 -20.84 -12.33
C ASP A 363 1.38 -22.28 -11.92
N GLU A 364 2.09 -23.26 -12.48
CA GLU A 364 1.85 -24.68 -12.21
C GLU A 364 2.68 -25.22 -11.02
N ASP A 365 3.46 -24.39 -10.33
CA ASP A 365 4.29 -24.79 -9.18
C ASP A 365 3.44 -24.93 -7.90
N PRO A 366 3.11 -26.16 -7.45
CA PRO A 366 2.25 -26.35 -6.28
C PRO A 366 2.94 -25.92 -4.98
N ALA A 367 4.25 -25.72 -5.01
CA ALA A 367 5.02 -25.26 -3.87
C ALA A 367 5.14 -23.74 -3.81
N PHE A 368 4.53 -22.96 -4.71
CA PHE A 368 4.62 -21.49 -4.69
C PHE A 368 3.49 -20.82 -3.91
N LEU A 369 2.25 -21.26 -4.11
CA LEU A 369 1.05 -20.70 -3.47
C LEU A 369 0.40 -21.70 -2.51
N LEU A 370 -0.14 -21.18 -1.41
CA LEU A 370 -0.88 -21.97 -0.43
C LEU A 370 -2.29 -22.25 -0.95
N ARG A 371 -2.60 -23.53 -1.21
CA ARG A 371 -3.97 -24.05 -1.43
C ARG A 371 -4.75 -23.26 -2.48
N HIS A 372 -4.10 -22.91 -3.60
CA HIS A 372 -4.66 -22.11 -4.70
C HIS A 372 -5.19 -20.72 -4.28
N SER A 373 -4.73 -20.20 -3.14
CA SER A 373 -5.05 -18.85 -2.66
C SER A 373 -3.91 -17.88 -2.96
N SER A 374 -4.20 -16.58 -2.93
CA SER A 374 -3.20 -15.50 -3.07
C SER A 374 -2.35 -15.33 -1.80
N HIS A 375 -1.73 -16.41 -1.31
CA HIS A 375 -0.79 -16.41 -0.20
C HIS A 375 0.42 -17.27 -0.56
N LEU A 376 1.61 -16.73 -0.34
CA LEU A 376 2.88 -17.38 -0.65
C LEU A 376 3.21 -18.48 0.37
N THR A 377 3.77 -19.58 -0.11
CA THR A 377 4.46 -20.57 0.73
C THR A 377 5.82 -20.02 1.19
N ALA A 378 6.56 -20.79 2.00
CA ALA A 378 7.96 -20.49 2.27
C ALA A 378 8.79 -20.32 1.00
N ARG A 379 8.61 -21.19 -0.01
CA ARG A 379 9.33 -21.10 -1.29
C ARG A 379 8.94 -19.87 -2.09
N GLY A 380 7.65 -19.57 -2.20
CA GLY A 380 7.17 -18.35 -2.87
C GLY A 380 7.75 -17.09 -2.24
N TRP A 381 7.88 -17.07 -0.91
CA TRP A 381 8.54 -15.99 -0.19
C TRP A 381 10.03 -15.86 -0.49
N VAL A 382 10.80 -16.95 -0.62
CA VAL A 382 12.22 -16.87 -0.99
C VAL A 382 12.40 -16.22 -2.38
N TYR A 383 11.51 -16.52 -3.33
CA TYR A 383 11.52 -15.87 -4.64
C TYR A 383 11.19 -14.37 -4.56
N TYR A 384 10.16 -14.01 -3.78
CA TYR A 384 9.82 -12.61 -3.49
C TYR A 384 10.98 -11.86 -2.85
N ASP A 385 11.61 -12.44 -1.83
CA ASP A 385 12.71 -11.82 -1.09
C ASP A 385 13.93 -11.65 -1.99
N ARG A 386 14.23 -12.60 -2.88
CA ARG A 386 15.29 -12.44 -3.89
C ARG A 386 15.01 -11.25 -4.82
N ALA A 387 13.78 -11.10 -5.29
CA ALA A 387 13.39 -9.98 -6.15
C ALA A 387 13.49 -8.64 -5.40
N LEU A 388 13.00 -8.57 -4.16
CA LEU A 388 13.06 -7.40 -3.29
C LEU A 388 14.49 -7.00 -2.97
N ASP A 389 15.34 -7.96 -2.64
CA ASP A 389 16.75 -7.76 -2.32
C ASP A 389 17.53 -7.23 -3.53
N ASN A 390 17.38 -7.87 -4.69
CA ASN A 390 17.98 -7.40 -5.93
C ASN A 390 17.56 -5.97 -6.24
N PHE A 391 16.26 -5.70 -6.19
CA PHE A 391 15.72 -4.36 -6.40
C PHE A 391 16.28 -3.32 -5.43
N PHE A 392 16.32 -3.63 -4.13
CA PHE A 392 16.85 -2.74 -3.11
C PHE A 392 18.32 -2.40 -3.38
N HIS A 393 19.13 -3.39 -3.73
CA HIS A 393 20.56 -3.22 -4.03
C HIS A 393 20.87 -2.72 -5.45
N GLY A 394 19.85 -2.43 -6.27
CA GLY A 394 20.04 -1.90 -7.63
C GLY A 394 20.48 -2.96 -8.65
N ARG A 395 20.33 -4.24 -8.31
CA ARG A 395 20.44 -5.36 -9.26
C ARG A 395 19.11 -5.51 -10.00
N ALA A 396 19.15 -6.11 -11.19
CA ALA A 396 17.93 -6.46 -11.91
C ALA A 396 17.09 -7.44 -11.04
N PRO A 397 15.84 -7.10 -10.69
CA PRO A 397 14.98 -8.00 -9.93
C PRO A 397 14.58 -9.19 -10.82
N GLN A 398 14.53 -10.38 -10.24
CA GLN A 398 14.32 -11.64 -10.97
C GLN A 398 13.18 -12.43 -10.33
N GLY A 399 12.27 -12.92 -11.18
CA GLY A 399 11.23 -13.89 -10.87
C GLY A 399 11.82 -15.22 -10.48
#